data_AF-A0A5C8UFC9-F1
#
_entry.id   AF-A0A5C8UFC9-F1
#
_cell.length_a   1.000
_cell.length_b   1.000
_cell.length_c   1.000
_cell.angle_alpha   90.00
_cell.angle_beta   90.00
_cell.angle_gamma   90.00
#
_symmetry.space_group_name_H-M   'P 1'
#
loop_
_entity.id
_entity.type
_entity.pdbx_description
1 polymer ?
#
loop_
_entity_poly.entity_id
_entity_poly.type
_entity_poly.pdbx_seq_one_letter_code
_entity_poly.pdbx_strand_id
1 'polypeptide(L)' 'VAGFVGAGGASAALGATRSMYEITAARNPEWTIPALDFAGTPTGIDARKVVASGLAPTINTGIAHREPGVGQVG' A
#
# COMPACT_ATOMS: atom_id res chain seq x y z
N VAL A 1 -3.45 11.08 4.87
CA VAL A 1 -3.41 10.80 3.42
C VAL A 1 -4.72 10.26 2.85
N ALA A 2 -5.52 9.50 3.61
CA ALA A 2 -6.71 8.82 3.07
C ALA A 2 -7.74 9.73 2.37
N GLY A 3 -7.93 10.98 2.85
CA GLY A 3 -8.80 11.96 2.19
C GLY A 3 -8.20 12.62 0.94
N PHE A 4 -6.88 12.57 0.77
CA PHE A 4 -6.17 13.15 -0.37
C PHE A 4 -5.99 12.14 -1.50
N VAL A 5 -5.56 10.92 -1.18
CA VAL A 5 -5.28 9.85 -2.16
C VAL A 5 -6.58 9.24 -2.73
N GLY A 6 -7.74 9.53 -2.17
CA GLY A 6 -9.05 9.16 -2.74
C GLY A 6 -9.42 7.67 -2.63
N ALA A 7 -8.64 6.85 -1.92
CA ALA A 7 -8.78 5.40 -1.87
C ALA A 7 -9.96 4.86 -1.02
N GLY A 8 -10.99 5.66 -0.71
CA GLY A 8 -12.14 5.19 0.08
C GLY A 8 -11.99 5.27 1.61
N GLY A 9 -11.13 6.17 2.11
CA GLY A 9 -10.99 6.47 3.55
C GLY A 9 -10.12 5.49 4.34
N ALA A 10 -10.13 5.61 5.67
CA ALA A 10 -9.23 4.86 6.56
C ALA A 10 -9.49 3.34 6.53
N SER A 11 -10.76 2.92 6.44
CA SER A 11 -11.13 1.50 6.36
C SER A 11 -10.56 0.83 5.11
N ALA A 12 -10.68 1.50 3.96
CA ALA A 12 -10.12 1.00 2.71
C ALA A 12 -8.58 0.96 2.73
N ALA A 13 -7.92 1.93 3.38
CA ALA A 13 -6.48 1.89 3.59
C ALA A 13 -6.04 0.66 4.40
N LEU A 14 -6.78 0.30 5.46
CA LEU A 14 -6.53 -0.93 6.21
C LEU A 14 -6.79 -2.19 5.37
N GLY A 15 -7.81 -2.17 4.52
CA GLY A 15 -8.09 -3.24 3.55
C GLY A 15 -6.94 -3.45 2.55
N ALA A 16 -6.36 -2.37 2.03
CA ALA A 16 -5.20 -2.43 1.15
C ALA A 16 -3.99 -3.05 1.87
N THR A 17 -3.70 -2.63 3.09
CA THR A 17 -2.62 -3.24 3.91
C THR A 17 -2.86 -4.73 4.14
N ARG A 18 -4.10 -5.14 4.46
CA ARG A 18 -4.44 -6.55 4.66
C ARG A 18 -4.23 -7.37 3.38
N SER A 19 -4.62 -6.83 2.23
CA SER A 19 -4.42 -7.48 0.92
C SER A 19 -2.93 -7.67 0.58
N MET A 20 -2.08 -6.72 0.98
CA MET A 20 -0.62 -6.84 0.80
C MET A 20 -0.01 -8.01 1.58
N TYR A 21 -0.62 -8.49 2.67
CA TYR A 21 -0.12 -9.68 3.38
C TYR A 21 -0.19 -10.95 2.52
N GLU A 22 -1.14 -11.01 1.58
CA GLU A 22 -1.30 -12.18 0.69
C GLU A 22 -0.14 -12.31 -0.31
N ILE A 23 0.50 -11.18 -0.67
CA ILE A 23 1.58 -11.14 -1.66
C ILE A 23 2.95 -10.82 -1.08
N THR A 24 3.10 -10.81 0.26
CA THR A 24 4.39 -10.58 0.93
C THR A 24 4.90 -11.81 1.65
N ALA A 25 6.21 -11.85 1.90
CA ALA A 25 6.89 -12.98 2.50
C ALA A 25 6.67 -13.06 4.02
N ALA A 26 6.59 -11.91 4.70
CA ALA A 26 6.47 -11.85 6.15
C ALA A 26 5.77 -10.59 6.66
N ARG A 27 5.45 -10.60 7.95
CA ARG A 27 5.10 -9.40 8.73
C ARG A 27 6.33 -9.00 9.55
N ASN A 28 6.83 -7.78 9.38
CA ASN A 28 8.05 -7.34 10.07
C ASN A 28 7.75 -6.89 11.51
N PRO A 29 8.26 -7.56 12.55
CA PRO A 29 7.95 -7.23 13.94
C PRO A 29 8.59 -5.92 14.44
N GLU A 30 9.64 -5.43 13.77
CA GLU A 30 10.30 -4.16 14.11
C GLU A 30 9.46 -2.95 13.68
N TRP A 31 8.66 -3.11 12.62
CA TRP A 31 7.85 -2.04 12.05
C TRP A 31 6.38 -2.43 12.14
N THR A 32 5.70 -1.92 13.16
CA THR A 32 4.30 -2.28 13.45
C THR A 32 3.33 -1.19 13.03
N ILE A 33 2.07 -1.60 12.79
CA ILE A 33 0.97 -0.70 12.42
C ILE A 33 -0.01 -0.62 13.60
N PRO A 34 -0.04 0.48 14.37
CA PRO A 34 -0.88 0.59 15.58
C PRO A 34 -2.38 0.35 15.33
N ALA A 35 -2.90 0.82 14.20
CA ALA A 35 -4.31 0.65 13.83
C ALA A 35 -4.69 -0.80 13.43
N LEU A 36 -3.72 -1.71 13.38
CA LEU A 36 -3.89 -3.15 13.17
C LEU A 36 -3.37 -3.94 14.38
N ASP A 37 -3.61 -3.42 15.59
CA ASP A 37 -3.17 -4.05 16.85
C ASP A 37 -1.67 -4.36 16.85
N PHE A 38 -0.88 -3.41 16.34
CA PHE A 38 0.57 -3.53 16.19
C PHE A 38 1.03 -4.72 15.32
N ALA A 39 0.20 -5.18 14.38
CA ALA A 39 0.65 -6.14 13.38
C ALA A 39 1.85 -5.59 12.58
N GLY A 40 2.85 -6.44 12.34
CA GLY A 40 4.03 -6.08 11.55
C GLY A 40 3.70 -5.71 10.10
N THR A 41 4.47 -4.81 9.48
CA THR A 41 4.24 -4.37 8.10
C THR A 41 4.44 -5.52 7.09
N PRO A 42 3.63 -5.58 6.02
CA PRO A 42 3.80 -6.56 4.95
C PRO A 42 5.16 -6.33 4.26
N THR A 43 6.06 -7.30 4.33
CA THR A 43 7.47 -7.15 3.94
C THR A 43 7.90 -8.21 2.94
N GLY A 44 8.60 -7.75 1.89
CA GLY A 44 9.15 -8.60 0.83
C GLY A 44 8.08 -9.09 -0.13
N ILE A 45 7.76 -8.31 -1.17
CA ILE A 45 6.81 -8.70 -2.22
C ILE A 45 7.34 -9.98 -2.91
N ASP A 46 6.52 -11.04 -2.93
CA ASP A 46 6.83 -12.30 -3.61
C ASP A 46 6.13 -12.34 -4.96
N ALA A 47 6.91 -12.23 -6.04
CA ALA A 47 6.40 -12.23 -7.41
C ALA A 47 5.58 -13.50 -7.75
N ARG A 48 5.88 -14.65 -7.14
CA ARG A 48 5.13 -15.88 -7.37
C ARG A 48 3.74 -15.79 -6.76
N LYS A 49 3.62 -15.20 -5.56
CA LYS A 49 2.33 -14.95 -4.90
C LYS A 49 1.51 -13.90 -5.66
N VAL A 50 2.15 -12.86 -6.18
CA VAL A 50 1.51 -11.86 -7.06
C VAL A 50 0.88 -12.54 -8.28
N VAL A 51 1.66 -13.37 -8.99
CA VAL A 51 1.16 -14.09 -10.18
C VAL A 51 0.07 -15.09 -9.81
N ALA A 52 0.23 -15.85 -8.72
CA ALA A 52 -0.74 -16.87 -8.30
C ALA A 52 -2.07 -16.28 -7.80
N SER A 53 -2.04 -15.15 -7.11
CA SER A 53 -3.24 -14.51 -6.56
C SER A 53 -3.92 -13.55 -7.52
N GLY A 54 -3.21 -13.06 -8.55
CA GLY A 54 -3.66 -11.97 -9.41
C GLY A 54 -3.68 -10.60 -8.73
N LEU A 55 -3.22 -10.50 -7.47
CA LEU A 55 -3.16 -9.25 -6.73
C LEU A 55 -1.88 -8.48 -7.08
N ALA A 56 -2.04 -7.28 -7.63
CA ALA A 56 -0.93 -6.37 -7.86
C ALA A 56 -0.53 -5.63 -6.57
N PRO A 57 0.76 -5.31 -6.37
CA PRO A 57 1.18 -4.42 -5.29
C PRO A 57 0.54 -3.04 -5.43
N THR A 58 -0.06 -2.55 -4.34
CA THR A 58 -0.65 -1.20 -4.30
C THR A 58 0.36 -0.20 -3.79
N ILE A 59 0.51 0.92 -4.50
CA ILE A 59 1.32 2.06 -4.07
C ILE A 59 0.48 3.32 -4.04
N ASN A 60 0.77 4.20 -3.07
CA ASN A 60 0.26 5.56 -3.07
C ASN A 60 1.37 6.47 -3.60
N THR A 61 1.06 7.28 -4.61
CA THR A 61 2.00 8.24 -5.21
C THR A 61 1.28 9.55 -5.47
N GLY A 62 2.03 10.65 -5.50
CA GLY A 62 1.54 11.90 -6.06
C GLY A 62 1.47 11.81 -7.59
N ILE A 63 0.54 12.54 -8.17
CA ILE A 63 0.39 12.69 -9.62
C ILE A 63 1.13 13.97 -10.01
N ALA A 64 2.23 13.82 -10.76
CA ALA A 64 2.96 14.95 -11.32
C ALA A 64 2.37 15.32 -12.70
N HIS A 65 2.30 16.63 -12.99
CA HIS A 65 1.89 17.11 -14.30
C HIS A 65 2.89 16.68 -15.37
N ARG A 66 2.42 16.40 -16.59
CA ARG A 66 3.28 15.96 -17.70
C ARG A 66 4.23 17.06 -18.19
N GLU A 67 3.87 18.33 -18.01
CA GLU A 67 4.69 19.45 -18.47
C GLU A 67 5.75 19.82 -17.43
N PRO A 68 7.01 20.03 -17.85
CA PRO A 68 8.09 20.44 -16.95
C PRO A 68 7.74 21.71 -16.19
N GLY A 69 8.08 21.75 -14.89
CA GLY A 69 7.96 22.94 -14.05
C GLY A 69 6.58 23.19 -13.43
N VAL A 70 5.54 22.44 -13.79
CA VAL A 70 4.20 22.60 -13.20
C VAL A 70 4.10 21.95 -11.81
N GLY A 71 4.69 20.76 -11.63
CA GLY A 71 4.74 20.07 -10.33
C GLY A 71 3.55 19.15 -10.05
N GLN A 72 3.22 18.97 -8.77
CA GLN A 72 2.19 18.03 -8.31
C GLN A 72 0.78 18.58 -8.62
N VAL A 73 -0.09 17.72 -9.16
CA VAL A 73 -1.49 18.02 -9.52
C VAL A 73 -2.50 17.06 -8.90
N GLY A 74 -2.04 16.13 -8.06
CA GLY A 74 -2.87 15.16 -7.34
C GLY A 74 -2.04 14.23 -6.48
#